data_AF-A0A1Q5H2J6-F1
#
_entry.id   AF-A0A1Q5H2J6-F1
#
_cell.length_a   1.000
_cell.length_b   1.000
_cell.length_c   1.000
_cell.angle_alpha   90.00
_cell.angle_beta   90.00
_cell.angle_gamma   90.00
#
_symmetry.space_group_name_H-M   'P 1'
#
loop_
_entity.id
_entity.type
_entity.pdbx_description
1 polymer ?
#
loop_
_entity_poly.entity_id
_entity_poly.type
_entity_poly.pdbx_seq_one_letter_code
_entity_poly.pdbx_strand_id
1 'polypeptide(L)'
;MSELGIALIAAGAAIAGSVATGWFTRNAGIRQAEAARRAGERQADALLETVRMTLQEQAAVRVLDLRRQTYVRFLEAAEARILTERTGRGRGDDDGLLERALGTVLLEGPAEVAAAAQNLVDRLRRHGTPDDLVEAKLAFLSAARTAVSPPPPAG
;
A
#
# COMPACT_ATOMS: atom_id res chain seq x y z
N MET A 1 82.04 -9.40 -20.66
CA MET A 1 80.98 -8.62 -19.99
C MET A 1 81.07 -8.89 -18.51
N SER A 2 81.21 -7.86 -17.68
CA SER A 2 81.43 -8.01 -16.25
C SER A 2 80.12 -8.35 -15.53
N GLU A 3 80.23 -9.23 -14.53
CA GLU A 3 79.17 -9.68 -13.60
C GLU A 3 78.40 -8.49 -12.98
N LEU A 4 79.10 -7.36 -12.81
CA LEU A 4 78.59 -6.07 -12.33
C LEU A 4 77.55 -5.43 -13.26
N GLY A 5 77.68 -5.60 -14.59
CA GLY A 5 76.71 -5.11 -15.57
C GLY A 5 75.41 -5.91 -15.57
N ILE A 6 75.50 -7.23 -15.35
CA ILE A 6 74.32 -8.10 -15.24
C ILE A 6 73.57 -7.79 -13.94
N ALA A 7 74.29 -7.59 -12.84
CA ALA A 7 73.69 -7.22 -11.55
C ALA A 7 72.94 -5.88 -11.60
N LEU A 8 73.49 -4.87 -12.29
CA LEU A 8 72.84 -3.56 -12.47
C LEU A 8 71.56 -3.64 -13.31
N ILE A 9 71.58 -4.43 -14.39
CA ILE A 9 70.40 -4.65 -15.24
C ILE A 9 69.32 -5.40 -14.46
N ALA A 10 69.70 -6.43 -13.69
CA ALA A 10 68.78 -7.19 -12.85
C ALA A 10 68.15 -6.33 -11.74
N ALA A 11 68.94 -5.51 -11.05
CA ALA A 11 68.45 -4.59 -10.03
C ALA A 11 67.51 -3.52 -10.63
N GLY A 12 67.85 -2.97 -11.80
CA GLY A 12 67.00 -2.02 -12.52
C GLY A 12 65.66 -2.63 -12.96
N ALA A 13 65.69 -3.87 -13.47
CA ALA A 13 64.49 -4.59 -13.87
C ALA A 13 63.56 -4.90 -12.68
N ALA A 14 64.11 -5.24 -11.51
CA ALA A 14 63.34 -5.49 -10.30
C ALA A 14 62.61 -4.22 -9.82
N ILE A 15 63.30 -3.07 -9.77
CA ILE A 15 62.69 -1.79 -9.38
C ILE A 15 61.59 -1.38 -10.37
N ALA A 16 61.88 -1.48 -11.68
CA ALA A 16 60.90 -1.17 -12.71
C ALA A 16 59.66 -2.09 -12.64
N GLY A 17 59.87 -3.38 -12.41
CA GLY A 17 58.79 -4.37 -12.23
C GLY A 17 57.92 -4.08 -11.01
N SER A 18 58.53 -3.71 -9.87
CA SER A 18 57.79 -3.35 -8.65
C SER A 18 56.97 -2.07 -8.82
N VAL A 19 57.51 -1.04 -9.47
CA VAL A 19 56.78 0.21 -9.74
C VAL A 19 55.62 -0.03 -10.71
N ALA A 20 55.85 -0.76 -11.81
CA ALA A 20 54.82 -1.10 -12.77
C ALA A 20 53.69 -1.89 -12.10
N THR A 21 54.04 -2.93 -11.33
CA THR A 21 53.07 -3.74 -10.60
C THR A 21 52.26 -2.88 -9.63
N GLY A 22 52.91 -2.08 -8.77
CA GLY A 22 52.21 -1.21 -7.81
C GLY A 22 51.26 -0.19 -8.47
N TRP A 23 51.65 0.37 -9.62
CA TRP A 23 50.80 1.27 -10.40
C TRP A 23 49.56 0.56 -10.94
N PHE A 24 49.73 -0.63 -11.54
CA PHE A 24 48.61 -1.44 -12.03
C PHE A 24 47.65 -1.84 -10.91
N THR A 25 48.16 -2.29 -9.76
CA THR A 25 47.32 -2.68 -8.62
C THR A 25 46.51 -1.49 -8.09
N ARG A 26 47.14 -0.30 -8.01
CA ARG A 26 46.46 0.93 -7.57
C ARG A 26 45.37 1.36 -8.55
N ASN A 27 45.67 1.35 -9.85
CA ASN A 27 44.71 1.79 -10.87
C ASN A 27 43.55 0.80 -11.02
N ALA A 28 43.83 -0.50 -10.91
CA ALA A 28 42.80 -1.55 -10.84
C ALA A 28 41.90 -1.37 -9.60
N GLY A 29 42.49 -1.10 -8.43
CA GLY A 29 41.74 -0.85 -7.19
C GLY A 29 40.84 0.39 -7.26
N ILE A 30 41.31 1.49 -7.86
CA ILE A 30 40.49 2.71 -8.06
C ILE A 30 39.31 2.42 -8.98
N ARG A 31 39.54 1.75 -10.12
CA ARG A 31 38.47 1.39 -11.06
C ARG A 31 37.46 0.43 -10.45
N GLN A 32 37.92 -0.54 -9.65
CA GLN A 32 37.06 -1.48 -8.96
C GLN A 32 36.24 -0.79 -7.86
N ALA A 33 36.83 0.16 -7.12
CA ALA A 33 36.11 0.96 -6.14
C ALA A 33 35.04 1.85 -6.78
N GLU A 34 35.33 2.47 -7.92
CA GLU A 34 34.34 3.25 -8.67
C GLU A 34 33.21 2.39 -9.25
N ALA A 35 33.54 1.21 -9.80
CA ALA A 35 32.55 0.26 -10.29
C ALA A 35 31.65 -0.24 -9.16
N ALA A 36 32.23 -0.55 -7.99
CA ALA A 36 31.49 -0.95 -6.79
C ALA A 36 30.61 0.18 -6.25
N ARG A 37 31.08 1.43 -6.26
CA ARG A 37 30.27 2.60 -5.89
C ARG A 37 29.09 2.80 -6.83
N ARG A 38 29.33 2.79 -8.15
CA ARG A 38 28.26 2.93 -9.16
C ARG A 38 27.26 1.77 -9.14
N ALA A 39 27.70 0.56 -8.76
CA ALA A 39 26.83 -0.58 -8.56
C ALA A 39 26.02 -0.43 -7.25
N GLY A 40 26.67 0.03 -6.18
CA GLY A 40 26.03 0.29 -4.88
C GLY A 40 25.01 1.43 -4.92
N GLU A 41 25.29 2.51 -5.66
CA GLU A 41 24.36 3.62 -5.90
C GLU A 41 23.10 3.11 -6.61
N ARG A 42 23.26 2.34 -7.69
CA ARG A 42 22.12 1.73 -8.40
C ARG A 42 21.34 0.74 -7.56
N GLN A 43 22.02 -0.02 -6.69
CA GLN A 43 21.36 -0.91 -5.73
C GLN A 43 20.58 -0.12 -4.67
N ALA A 44 21.14 0.97 -4.16
CA ALA A 44 20.46 1.84 -3.20
C ALA A 44 19.21 2.46 -3.82
N ASP A 45 19.28 2.95 -5.07
CA ASP A 45 18.13 3.50 -5.78
C ASP A 45 17.03 2.45 -6.01
N ALA A 46 17.41 1.24 -6.44
CA ALA A 46 16.46 0.14 -6.63
C ALA A 46 15.77 -0.30 -5.31
N LEU A 47 16.50 -0.28 -4.19
CA LEU A 47 15.95 -0.57 -2.88
C LEU A 47 14.98 0.52 -2.43
N LEU A 48 15.34 1.80 -2.61
CA LEU A 48 14.45 2.91 -2.27
C LEU A 48 13.16 2.87 -3.08
N GLU A 49 13.25 2.53 -4.37
CA GLU A 49 12.07 2.41 -5.23
C GLU A 49 11.16 1.26 -4.78
N THR A 50 11.74 0.09 -4.49
CA THR A 50 10.97 -1.03 -3.92
C THR A 50 10.27 -0.64 -2.62
N VAL A 51 10.97 0.04 -1.71
CA VAL A 51 10.37 0.49 -0.44
C VAL A 51 9.23 1.48 -0.68
N ARG A 52 9.39 2.43 -1.60
CA ARG A 52 8.31 3.38 -1.96
C ARG A 52 7.09 2.65 -2.50
N MET A 53 7.29 1.73 -3.44
CA MET A 53 6.23 0.92 -4.03
C MET A 53 5.50 0.12 -2.94
N THR A 54 6.24 -0.59 -2.07
CA THR A 54 5.64 -1.35 -0.97
C THR A 54 4.88 -0.47 0.03
N LEU A 55 5.40 0.71 0.37
CA LEU A 55 4.70 1.64 1.26
C LEU A 55 3.41 2.16 0.65
N GLN A 56 3.39 2.42 -0.66
CA GLN A 56 2.19 2.82 -1.39
C GLN A 56 1.16 1.69 -1.43
N GLU A 57 1.57 0.46 -1.71
CA GLU A 57 0.70 -0.72 -1.66
C GLU A 57 0.10 -0.91 -0.26
N GLN A 58 0.92 -0.81 0.79
CA GLN A 58 0.47 -0.89 2.18
C GLN A 58 -0.49 0.23 2.56
N ALA A 59 -0.29 1.44 2.03
CA ALA A 59 -1.21 2.56 2.24
C ALA A 59 -2.57 2.29 1.56
N ALA A 60 -2.56 1.77 0.33
CA ALA A 60 -3.77 1.41 -0.40
C ALA A 60 -4.58 0.32 0.30
N VAL A 61 -3.92 -0.74 0.79
CA VAL A 61 -4.57 -1.80 1.57
C VAL A 61 -5.21 -1.23 2.85
N ARG A 62 -4.49 -0.37 3.58
CA ARG A 62 -5.01 0.28 4.79
C ARG A 62 -6.27 1.12 4.53
N VAL A 63 -6.31 1.86 3.42
CA VAL A 63 -7.50 2.62 3.03
C VAL A 63 -8.69 1.69 2.76
N LEU A 64 -8.47 0.57 2.07
CA LEU A 64 -9.54 -0.42 1.83
C LEU A 64 -10.06 -1.03 3.13
N ASP A 65 -9.17 -1.33 4.08
CA ASP A 65 -9.57 -1.89 5.38
C ASP A 65 -10.38 -0.90 6.22
N LEU A 66 -9.99 0.38 6.24
CA LEU A 66 -10.76 1.44 6.91
C LEU A 66 -12.16 1.60 6.28
N ARG A 67 -12.27 1.52 4.95
CA ARG A 67 -13.56 1.54 4.26
C ARG A 67 -14.42 0.33 4.61
N ARG A 68 -13.85 -0.88 4.63
CA ARG A 68 -14.57 -2.10 5.05
C ARG A 68 -15.15 -1.94 6.46
N GLN A 69 -14.35 -1.44 7.40
CA GLN A 69 -14.81 -1.20 8.77
C GLN A 69 -15.94 -0.16 8.83
N THR A 70 -15.85 0.91 8.03
CA THR A 70 -16.89 1.94 7.94
C THR A 70 -18.22 1.35 7.45
N TYR A 71 -18.18 0.52 6.40
CA TYR A 71 -19.38 -0.11 5.85
C TYR A 71 -19.99 -1.16 6.80
N VAL A 72 -19.15 -1.90 7.53
CA VAL A 72 -19.60 -2.86 8.55
C VAL A 72 -20.33 -2.12 9.68
N ARG A 73 -19.76 -1.03 10.21
CA ARG A 73 -20.41 -0.25 11.29
C ARG A 73 -21.76 0.32 10.87
N PHE A 74 -21.87 0.79 9.62
CA PHE A 74 -23.15 1.23 9.07
C PHE A 74 -24.16 0.08 8.98
N LEU A 75 -23.74 -1.09 8.48
CA LEU A 75 -24.62 -2.25 8.37
C LEU A 75 -25.10 -2.72 9.74
N GLU A 76 -24.22 -2.77 10.74
CA GLU A 76 -24.55 -3.13 12.12
C GLU A 76 -25.60 -2.16 12.71
N ALA A 77 -25.42 -0.86 12.53
CA ALA A 77 -26.38 0.15 13.00
C ALA A 77 -27.73 0.03 12.26
N ALA A 78 -27.71 -0.19 10.94
CA ALA A 78 -28.93 -0.39 10.16
C ALA A 78 -29.68 -1.65 10.56
N GLU A 79 -28.99 -2.76 10.80
CA GLU A 79 -29.59 -4.01 11.27
C GLU A 79 -30.19 -3.89 12.67
N ALA A 80 -29.48 -3.21 13.59
CA ALA A 80 -30.03 -2.89 14.91
C ALA A 80 -31.34 -2.11 14.78
N ARG A 81 -31.37 -1.08 13.91
CA ARG A 81 -32.56 -0.27 13.68
C ARG A 81 -33.73 -1.06 13.06
N ILE A 82 -33.46 -1.96 12.11
CA ILE A 82 -34.45 -2.88 11.52
C ILE A 82 -35.04 -3.81 12.59
N LEU A 83 -34.18 -4.37 13.46
CA LEU A 83 -34.62 -5.25 14.54
C LEU A 83 -35.47 -4.51 15.57
N THR A 84 -35.08 -3.29 15.92
CA THR A 84 -35.85 -2.39 16.79
C THR A 84 -37.24 -2.14 16.23
N GLU A 85 -37.36 -1.86 14.93
CA GLU A 85 -38.63 -1.64 14.26
C GLU A 85 -39.53 -2.88 14.25
N ARG A 86 -38.94 -4.06 14.00
CA ARG A 86 -39.68 -5.32 13.93
C ARG A 86 -40.16 -5.82 15.29
N THR A 87 -39.40 -5.56 16.35
CA THR A 87 -39.64 -6.16 17.68
C THR A 87 -40.16 -5.16 18.70
N GLY A 88 -40.09 -3.86 18.41
CA GLY A 88 -40.37 -2.78 19.36
C GLY A 88 -39.37 -2.70 20.52
N ARG A 89 -38.31 -3.53 20.51
CA ARG A 89 -37.28 -3.59 21.57
C ARG A 89 -35.94 -3.12 21.02
N GLY A 90 -35.74 -1.81 21.02
CA GLY A 90 -34.46 -1.18 20.66
C GLY A 90 -33.76 -0.51 21.82
N ARG A 91 -32.51 -0.13 21.60
CA ARG A 91 -31.84 0.84 22.49
C ARG A 91 -32.25 2.24 22.05
N GLY A 92 -32.39 3.15 23.02
CA GLY A 92 -32.78 4.53 22.74
C GLY A 92 -31.80 5.32 21.84
N ASP A 93 -30.59 4.81 21.58
CA ASP A 93 -29.54 5.45 20.75
C ASP A 93 -29.37 4.79 19.36
N ASP A 94 -30.20 3.81 18.98
CA ASP A 94 -30.03 3.13 17.68
C ASP A 94 -30.11 4.10 16.49
N ASP A 95 -30.99 5.11 16.57
CA ASP A 95 -31.14 6.15 15.55
C ASP A 95 -29.89 7.06 15.48
N GLY A 96 -29.37 7.48 16.63
CA GLY A 96 -28.16 8.31 16.71
C GLY A 96 -26.90 7.57 16.25
N LEU A 97 -26.83 6.25 16.45
CA LEU A 97 -25.77 5.39 15.92
C LEU A 97 -25.87 5.25 14.40
N LEU A 98 -27.08 5.06 13.86
CA LEU A 98 -27.31 4.96 12.43
C LEU A 98 -26.95 6.26 11.69
N GLU A 99 -27.37 7.42 12.20
CA GLU A 99 -27.04 8.72 11.61
C GLU A 99 -25.53 9.00 11.59
N ARG A 100 -24.82 8.69 12.69
CA ARG A 100 -23.35 8.82 12.75
C ARG A 100 -22.65 7.90 11.77
N ALA A 101 -23.12 6.65 11.66
CA ALA A 101 -22.55 5.70 10.73
C ALA A 101 -22.83 6.12 9.27
N LEU A 102 -24.03 6.63 8.96
CA LEU A 102 -24.36 7.21 7.67
C LEU A 102 -23.44 8.38 7.33
N GLY A 103 -23.26 9.33 8.25
CA GLY A 103 -22.35 10.46 8.04
C GLY A 103 -20.92 10.03 7.71
N THR A 104 -20.44 8.94 8.31
CA THR A 104 -19.12 8.38 8.01
C THR A 104 -19.07 7.76 6.62
N VAL A 105 -20.12 7.04 6.19
CA VAL A 105 -20.22 6.48 4.84
C VAL A 105 -20.29 7.58 3.78
N LEU A 106 -21.03 8.66 4.04
CA LEU A 106 -21.13 9.81 3.12
C LEU A 106 -19.80 10.54 2.96
N LEU A 107 -18.95 10.54 4.00
CA LEU A 107 -17.63 11.16 3.97
C LEU A 107 -16.57 10.29 3.26
N GLU A 108 -16.55 8.99 3.55
CA GLU A 108 -15.44 8.09 3.16
C GLU A 108 -15.74 7.23 1.92
N GLY A 109 -17.03 7.02 1.64
CA GLY A 109 -17.51 6.14 0.58
C GLY A 109 -17.55 6.82 -0.80
N PRO A 110 -17.41 6.05 -1.89
CA PRO A 110 -17.70 6.54 -3.22
C PRO A 110 -19.21 6.85 -3.37
N ALA A 111 -19.55 7.68 -4.35
CA ALA A 111 -20.89 8.24 -4.51
C ALA A 111 -21.99 7.17 -4.59
N GLU A 112 -21.71 6.02 -5.19
CA GLU A 112 -22.64 4.91 -5.34
C GLU A 112 -22.96 4.25 -3.98
N VAL A 113 -21.95 4.11 -3.12
CA VAL A 113 -22.13 3.56 -1.77
C VAL A 113 -22.87 4.53 -0.87
N ALA A 114 -22.51 5.82 -0.96
CA ALA A 114 -23.20 6.90 -0.26
C ALA A 114 -24.69 6.97 -0.64
N ALA A 115 -25.01 6.90 -1.93
CA ALA A 115 -26.38 6.90 -2.43
C ALA A 115 -27.17 5.67 -1.96
N ALA A 116 -26.55 4.48 -2.00
CA ALA A 116 -27.20 3.25 -1.53
C ALA A 116 -27.45 3.26 0.00
N ALA A 117 -26.50 3.79 0.78
CA ALA A 117 -26.65 3.97 2.22
C ALA A 117 -27.78 4.95 2.56
N GLN A 118 -27.84 6.09 1.88
CA GLN A 118 -28.91 7.07 2.04
C GLN A 118 -30.27 6.46 1.70
N ASN A 119 -30.36 5.69 0.61
CA ASN A 119 -31.60 5.01 0.21
C ASN A 119 -32.09 4.06 1.31
N LEU A 120 -31.20 3.27 1.91
CA LEU A 120 -31.56 2.37 3.02
C LEU A 120 -32.09 3.15 4.23
N VAL A 121 -31.41 4.22 4.65
CA VAL A 121 -31.85 5.05 5.78
C VAL A 121 -33.18 5.74 5.47
N ASP A 122 -33.36 6.22 4.24
CA ASP A 122 -34.61 6.84 3.81
C ASP A 122 -35.79 5.86 3.83
N ARG A 123 -35.57 4.59 3.44
CA ARG A 123 -36.59 3.53 3.53
C ARG A 123 -36.91 3.18 4.98
N LEU A 124 -35.90 3.14 5.86
CA LEU A 124 -36.10 2.94 7.31
C LEU A 124 -36.92 4.06 7.93
N ARG A 125 -36.58 5.32 7.65
CA ARG A 125 -37.31 6.49 8.16
C ARG A 125 -38.77 6.55 7.68
N ARG A 126 -39.05 5.98 6.50
CA ARG A 126 -40.40 5.89 5.93
C ARG A 126 -41.14 4.61 6.35
N HIS A 127 -40.56 3.79 7.22
CA HIS A 127 -41.11 2.49 7.62
C HIS A 127 -41.45 1.60 6.42
N GLY A 128 -40.51 1.50 5.47
CA GLY A 128 -40.63 0.66 4.28
C GLY A 128 -40.94 -0.78 4.62
N THR A 129 -41.49 -1.52 3.65
CA THR A 129 -41.83 -2.93 3.88
C THR A 129 -40.55 -3.76 4.13
N PRO A 130 -40.65 -4.92 4.80
CA PRO A 130 -39.49 -5.78 5.02
C PRO A 130 -38.74 -6.13 3.73
N ASP A 131 -39.45 -6.35 2.63
CA ASP A 131 -38.86 -6.66 1.32
C ASP A 131 -38.11 -5.44 0.75
N ASP A 132 -38.66 -4.22 0.88
CA ASP A 132 -37.98 -2.99 0.47
C ASP A 132 -36.69 -2.77 1.28
N LEU A 133 -36.69 -3.08 2.57
CA LEU A 133 -35.50 -2.95 3.41
C LEU A 133 -34.43 -3.97 3.03
N VAL A 134 -34.83 -5.20 2.70
CA VAL A 134 -33.90 -6.24 2.22
C VAL A 134 -33.31 -5.83 0.86
N GLU A 135 -34.11 -5.33 -0.07
CA GLU A 135 -33.64 -4.88 -1.38
C GLU A 135 -32.61 -3.74 -1.24
N ALA A 136 -32.91 -2.72 -0.44
CA ALA A 136 -31.97 -1.60 -0.23
C ALA A 136 -30.68 -2.03 0.48
N LYS A 137 -30.79 -2.96 1.43
CA LYS A 137 -29.61 -3.56 2.07
C LYS A 137 -28.74 -4.30 1.06
N LEU A 138 -29.34 -5.09 0.16
CA LEU A 138 -28.61 -5.80 -0.90
C LEU A 138 -27.95 -4.83 -1.88
N ALA A 139 -28.62 -3.74 -2.23
CA ALA A 139 -28.05 -2.68 -3.07
C ALA A 139 -26.82 -2.03 -2.41
N PHE A 140 -26.90 -1.70 -1.12
CA PHE A 140 -25.75 -1.20 -0.35
C PHE A 140 -24.60 -2.22 -0.32
N LEU A 141 -24.88 -3.49 -0.02
CA LEU A 141 -23.87 -4.56 0.00
C LEU A 141 -23.19 -4.75 -1.36
N SER A 142 -23.95 -4.66 -2.44
CA SER A 142 -23.42 -4.74 -3.80
C SER A 142 -22.47 -3.58 -4.09
N ALA A 143 -22.90 -2.34 -3.84
CA ALA A 143 -22.06 -1.15 -4.01
C ALA A 143 -20.80 -1.20 -3.13
N ALA A 144 -20.94 -1.59 -1.87
CA ALA A 144 -19.85 -1.71 -0.91
C ALA A 144 -18.80 -2.74 -1.38
N ARG A 145 -19.24 -3.92 -1.87
CA ARG A 145 -18.33 -4.95 -2.41
C ARG A 145 -17.55 -4.45 -3.61
N THR A 146 -18.21 -3.77 -4.54
CA THR A 146 -17.55 -3.15 -5.71
C THR A 146 -16.50 -2.14 -5.25
N ALA A 147 -16.83 -1.30 -4.27
CA ALA A 147 -15.94 -0.26 -3.75
C ALA A 147 -14.71 -0.77 -2.98
N VAL A 148 -14.78 -1.98 -2.40
CA VAL A 148 -13.65 -2.58 -1.64
C VAL A 148 -12.93 -3.70 -2.39
N SER A 149 -13.34 -3.97 -3.63
CA SER A 149 -12.65 -4.91 -4.50
C SER A 149 -11.38 -4.24 -5.04
N PRO A 150 -10.20 -4.88 -4.94
CA PRO A 150 -9.00 -4.34 -5.56
C PRO A 150 -9.19 -4.28 -7.08
N PRO A 151 -8.59 -3.29 -7.77
CA PRO A 151 -8.58 -3.29 -9.23
C PRO A 151 -7.88 -4.55 -9.75
N PRO A 152 -8.31 -5.12 -10.89
CA PRO A 152 -7.63 -6.27 -11.48
C PRO A 152 -6.16 -5.93 -11.75
N PRO A 153 -5.23 -6.90 -11.62
CA PRO A 153 -3.83 -6.67 -11.96
C PRO A 153 -3.75 -6.25 -13.43
N ALA A 154 -3.10 -5.12 -13.70
CA ALA A 154 -2.77 -4.73 -15.07
C ALA A 154 -1.82 -5.80 -15.63
N GLY A 155 -2.30 -6.56 -16.63
CA GLY A 155 -1.51 -7.56 -17.35
C GLY A 155 -0.53 -6.96 -18.32
#